data_AF-A0A7C3SE02-F1
#
_entry.id   AF-A0A7C3SE02-F1
#
_cell.length_a   1.000
_cell.length_b   1.000
_cell.length_c   1.000
_cell.angle_alpha   90.00
_cell.angle_beta   90.00
_cell.angle_gamma   90.00
#
_symmetry.space_group_name_H-M   'P 1'
#
loop_
_entity.id
_entity.type
_entity.pdbx_description
1 polymer ?
#
loop_
_entity_poly.entity_id
_entity_poly.type
_entity_poly.pdbx_seq_one_letter_code
_entity_poly.pdbx_strand_id
1 'polypeptide(L)'
;MVIIYLDIETESQDKEPRIRDKIITIQYKEIVEGGKNPLNHSKRMGKGELQIICEFYEYFKGIVSRGYIQVIGFNLLRFDVPFLIYKIITFQIDNNLDQIFETFRKVFWRDLRYCLYTLNNLSFKGLSEEEVAKNLGLKHPEPPSREIPKLYKERNYEKIIKHIESEF
;
A
#
# COMPACT_ATOMS: atom_id res chain seq x y z
N MET A 1 10.96 -15.01 -9.13
CA MET A 1 10.36 -13.66 -9.12
C MET A 1 9.88 -13.32 -7.72
N VAL A 2 9.91 -12.05 -7.31
CA VAL A 2 9.29 -11.60 -6.04
C VAL A 2 7.98 -10.88 -6.35
N ILE A 3 6.90 -11.27 -5.68
CA ILE A 3 5.61 -10.59 -5.74
C ILE A 3 5.37 -9.92 -4.39
N ILE A 4 4.98 -8.66 -4.41
CA ILE A 4 4.60 -7.89 -3.23
C ILE A 4 3.15 -7.45 -3.42
N TYR A 5 2.29 -7.73 -2.44
CA TYR A 5 1.03 -7.02 -2.30
C TYR A 5 1.27 -5.80 -1.42
N LEU A 6 0.76 -4.63 -1.81
CA LEU A 6 1.01 -3.35 -1.12
C LEU A 6 -0.32 -2.61 -0.91
N ASP A 7 -0.49 -2.06 0.29
CA ASP A 7 -1.55 -1.11 0.64
C ASP A 7 -1.04 -0.04 1.64
N ILE A 8 -1.65 1.14 1.62
CA ILE A 8 -1.34 2.27 2.50
C ILE A 8 -2.62 2.86 3.10
N GLU A 9 -2.63 2.97 4.43
CA GLU A 9 -3.69 3.68 5.15
C GLU A 9 -3.23 5.06 5.62
N THR A 10 -4.15 6.03 5.57
CA THR A 10 -3.86 7.45 5.87
C THR A 10 -4.83 8.05 6.88
N GLU A 11 -4.47 9.19 7.48
CA GLU A 11 -5.30 9.87 8.50
C GLU A 11 -6.53 10.60 7.95
N SER A 12 -6.78 10.57 6.64
CA SER A 12 -7.85 11.32 5.99
C SER A 12 -9.23 10.80 6.42
N GLN A 13 -10.06 11.69 6.99
CA GLN A 13 -11.43 11.36 7.38
C GLN A 13 -12.43 11.80 6.29
N ASP A 14 -13.22 10.84 5.80
CA ASP A 14 -14.40 11.01 4.94
C ASP A 14 -14.20 11.79 3.63
N LYS A 15 -12.94 11.95 3.18
CA LYS A 15 -12.55 12.63 1.95
C LYS A 15 -11.41 11.88 1.29
N GLU A 16 -11.30 12.03 -0.03
CA GLU A 16 -10.14 11.53 -0.79
C GLU A 16 -8.85 12.01 -0.12
N PRO A 17 -7.91 11.10 0.21
CA PRO A 17 -6.69 11.47 0.89
C PRO A 17 -5.89 12.52 0.12
N ARG A 18 -5.39 13.52 0.84
CA ARG A 18 -4.51 14.55 0.28
C ARG A 18 -3.07 14.11 0.47
N ILE A 19 -2.20 14.46 -0.47
CA ILE A 19 -0.76 14.11 -0.45
C ILE A 19 -0.02 14.53 0.85
N ARG A 20 -0.57 15.49 1.60
CA ARG A 20 -0.03 15.98 2.87
C ARG A 20 -0.52 15.20 4.09
N ASP A 21 -1.60 14.46 3.97
CA ASP A 21 -2.17 13.68 5.08
C ASP A 21 -1.16 12.61 5.53
N LYS A 22 -1.23 12.19 6.78
CA LYS A 22 -0.22 11.29 7.35
C LYS A 22 -0.46 9.85 6.93
N ILE A 23 0.61 9.12 6.65
CA ILE A 23 0.57 7.66 6.56
C ILE A 23 0.44 7.09 7.98
N ILE A 24 -0.59 6.27 8.19
CA ILE A 24 -0.83 5.53 9.42
C ILE A 24 -0.10 4.18 9.36
N THR A 25 -0.24 3.46 8.25
CA THR A 25 0.42 2.18 8.02
C THR A 25 0.82 2.00 6.56
N ILE A 26 1.92 1.27 6.37
CA ILE A 26 2.28 0.67 5.08
C ILE A 26 2.23 -0.84 5.28
N GLN A 27 1.42 -1.51 4.47
CA GLN A 27 1.10 -2.91 4.59
C GLN A 27 1.63 -3.65 3.38
N TYR A 28 2.35 -4.74 3.59
CA TYR A 28 2.79 -5.55 2.46
C TYR A 28 3.00 -7.02 2.78
N LYS A 29 2.73 -7.85 1.77
CA LYS A 29 2.92 -9.29 1.79
C LYS A 29 3.84 -9.71 0.66
N GLU A 30 4.99 -10.26 1.03
CA GLU A 30 6.00 -10.75 0.09
C GLU A 30 5.79 -12.24 -0.20
N ILE A 31 5.75 -12.59 -1.48
CA ILE A 31 5.71 -13.96 -1.99
C ILE A 31 6.93 -14.17 -2.88
N VAL A 32 7.79 -15.11 -2.48
CA VAL A 32 8.97 -15.50 -3.26
C VAL A 32 8.67 -16.81 -3.98
N GLU A 33 8.78 -16.81 -5.30
CA GLU A 33 8.61 -18.00 -6.14
C GLU A 33 9.56 -19.13 -5.70
N GLY A 34 9.02 -20.30 -5.35
CA GLY A 34 9.77 -21.46 -4.87
C GLY A 34 10.13 -21.46 -3.37
N GLY A 35 9.76 -20.42 -2.61
CA GLY A 35 9.97 -20.35 -1.17
C GLY A 35 8.82 -20.95 -0.34
N LYS A 36 9.12 -21.45 0.86
CA LYS A 36 8.10 -21.78 1.87
C LYS A 36 7.75 -20.51 2.66
N ASN A 37 6.46 -20.21 2.67
CA ASN A 37 5.72 -19.19 3.43
C ASN A 37 5.86 -17.72 2.98
N PRO A 38 4.73 -16.99 2.86
CA PRO A 38 4.76 -15.54 2.73
C PRO A 38 5.32 -14.92 4.02
N LEU A 39 6.24 -13.98 3.87
CA LEU A 39 6.65 -13.11 4.97
C LEU A 39 5.66 -11.94 5.00
N ASN A 40 4.67 -12.04 5.90
CA ASN A 40 3.80 -10.90 6.23
C ASN A 40 4.65 -9.88 6.99
N HIS A 41 4.87 -8.72 6.40
CA HIS A 41 5.52 -7.61 7.07
C HIS A 41 4.52 -6.45 7.13
N SER A 42 3.67 -6.44 8.14
CA SER A 42 2.99 -5.20 8.52
C SER A 42 3.96 -4.38 9.39
N LYS A 43 4.42 -3.22 8.91
CA LYS A 43 5.29 -2.36 9.72
C LYS A 43 4.49 -1.35 10.55
N ARG A 44 4.15 -1.86 11.75
CA ARG A 44 4.11 -1.24 13.09
C ARG A 44 3.50 0.16 13.23
N MET A 45 2.26 0.16 13.68
CA MET A 45 1.60 1.28 14.36
C MET A 45 2.31 1.66 15.67
N GLY A 46 2.23 2.93 16.03
CA GLY A 46 2.87 3.49 17.23
C GLY A 46 4.28 4.03 17.02
N LYS A 47 4.88 3.80 15.84
CA LYS A 47 6.08 4.52 15.37
C LYS A 47 5.67 5.82 14.67
N GLY A 48 6.54 6.83 14.67
CA GLY A 48 6.30 8.05 13.89
C GLY A 48 6.29 7.78 12.39
N GLU A 49 5.48 8.52 11.63
CA GLU A 49 5.31 8.39 10.16
C GLU A 49 6.66 8.29 9.42
N LEU A 50 7.62 9.17 9.74
CA LEU A 50 8.98 9.16 9.20
C LEU A 50 9.65 7.78 9.31
N GLN A 51 9.55 7.15 10.48
CA GLN A 51 10.19 5.88 10.75
C GLN A 51 9.54 4.76 9.92
N ILE A 52 8.22 4.76 9.78
CA ILE A 52 7.48 3.77 8.99
C ILE A 52 7.93 3.83 7.52
N ILE A 53 8.01 5.03 6.96
CA ILE A 53 8.39 5.23 5.56
C ILE A 53 9.86 4.89 5.34
N CYS A 54 10.75 5.32 6.22
CA CYS A 54 12.18 5.01 6.13
C CYS A 54 12.41 3.50 6.16
N GLU A 55 11.78 2.82 7.11
CA GLU A 55 11.88 1.38 7.27
C GLU A 55 11.28 0.59 6.10
N PHE A 56 10.23 1.11 5.45
CA PHE A 56 9.67 0.53 4.23
C PHE A 56 10.57 0.79 3.03
N TYR A 57 11.07 2.02 2.84
CA TYR A 57 11.89 2.39 1.71
C TYR A 57 13.22 1.63 1.68
N GLU A 58 13.87 1.43 2.83
CA GLU A 58 15.08 0.59 2.92
C GLU A 58 14.81 -0.88 2.57
N TYR A 59 13.69 -1.43 3.07
CA TYR A 59 13.24 -2.76 2.69
C TYR A 59 12.99 -2.86 1.18
N PHE A 60 12.26 -1.89 0.61
CA PHE A 60 11.86 -1.86 -0.78
C PHE A 60 13.07 -1.77 -1.71
N LYS A 61 14.03 -0.86 -1.42
CA LYS A 61 15.32 -0.80 -2.12
C LYS A 61 16.05 -2.14 -2.08
N GLY A 62 16.07 -2.78 -0.92
CA GLY A 62 16.70 -4.08 -0.70
C GLY A 62 16.07 -5.22 -1.50
N ILE A 63 14.81 -5.12 -1.89
CA ILE A 63 14.13 -6.09 -2.75
C ILE A 63 14.27 -5.75 -4.23
N VAL A 64 14.11 -4.48 -4.60
CA VAL A 64 14.32 -3.99 -5.97
C VAL A 64 15.72 -4.39 -6.48
N SER A 65 16.74 -4.37 -5.61
CA SER A 65 18.11 -4.77 -5.97
C SER A 65 18.29 -6.26 -6.23
N ARG A 66 17.35 -7.13 -5.83
CA ARG A 66 17.44 -8.59 -6.00
C ARG A 66 16.99 -9.08 -7.37
N GLY A 67 16.37 -8.21 -8.19
CA GLY A 67 15.99 -8.53 -9.57
C GLY A 67 14.56 -8.15 -9.91
N TYR A 68 13.84 -9.05 -10.62
CA TYR A 68 12.50 -8.80 -11.11
C TYR A 68 11.46 -8.86 -9.98
N ILE A 69 10.80 -7.72 -9.75
CA ILE A 69 9.78 -7.56 -8.71
C ILE A 69 8.46 -7.09 -9.32
N GLN A 70 7.38 -7.72 -8.91
CA GLN A 70 6.02 -7.30 -9.24
C GLN A 70 5.34 -6.80 -7.98
N VAL A 71 4.77 -5.60 -8.03
CA VAL A 71 3.98 -5.05 -6.93
C VAL A 71 2.53 -4.98 -7.37
N ILE A 72 1.63 -5.56 -6.57
CA ILE A 72 0.20 -5.68 -6.80
C ILE A 72 -0.55 -4.91 -5.72
N GLY A 73 -1.59 -4.19 -6.11
CA GLY A 73 -2.45 -3.45 -5.19
C GLY A 73 -3.54 -2.73 -5.94
N PHE A 74 -4.44 -2.06 -5.23
CA PHE A 74 -5.57 -1.38 -5.83
C PHE A 74 -5.29 0.13 -5.93
N ASN A 75 -5.36 0.70 -7.14
CA ASN A 75 -5.15 2.14 -7.37
C ASN A 75 -3.75 2.68 -7.00
N LEU A 76 -2.75 1.78 -6.94
CA LEU A 76 -1.34 2.06 -6.60
C LEU A 76 -0.74 3.26 -7.35
N LEU A 77 -0.98 3.35 -8.65
CA LEU A 77 -0.30 4.32 -9.51
C LEU A 77 -0.86 5.74 -9.36
N ARG A 78 -2.10 5.86 -8.86
CA ARG A 78 -2.72 7.14 -8.56
C ARG A 78 -2.54 7.54 -7.09
N PHE A 79 -2.40 6.55 -6.21
CA PHE A 79 -2.36 6.79 -4.77
C PHE A 79 -1.00 6.43 -4.15
N ASP A 80 -0.76 5.16 -3.84
CA ASP A 80 0.33 4.69 -3.00
C ASP A 80 1.72 5.16 -3.47
N VAL A 81 2.01 4.98 -4.76
CA VAL A 81 3.33 5.27 -5.33
C VAL A 81 3.63 6.78 -5.32
N PRO A 82 2.76 7.66 -5.87
CA PRO A 82 2.93 9.10 -5.71
C PRO A 82 3.04 9.54 -4.25
N PHE A 83 2.24 8.96 -3.35
CA PHE A 83 2.23 9.32 -1.93
C PHE A 83 3.55 8.98 -1.25
N LEU A 84 4.07 7.77 -1.46
CA LEU A 84 5.36 7.33 -0.92
C LEU A 84 6.51 8.20 -1.44
N ILE A 85 6.58 8.42 -2.75
CA ILE A 85 7.64 9.24 -3.36
C ILE A 85 7.60 10.66 -2.77
N TYR A 86 6.43 11.27 -2.70
CA TYR A 86 6.26 12.60 -2.11
C TYR A 86 6.77 12.64 -0.66
N LYS A 87 6.43 11.62 0.15
CA LYS A 87 6.85 11.57 1.55
C LYS A 87 8.35 11.32 1.71
N ILE A 88 8.94 10.46 0.89
CA ILE A 88 10.40 10.22 0.87
C ILE A 88 11.16 11.52 0.60
N ILE A 89 10.72 12.27 -0.43
CA ILE A 89 11.32 13.56 -0.79
C ILE A 89 11.11 14.59 0.34
N THR A 90 9.86 14.73 0.82
CA THR A 90 9.50 15.74 1.83
C THR A 90 10.24 15.52 3.15
N PHE A 91 10.43 14.26 3.55
CA PHE A 91 11.15 13.89 4.75
C PHE A 91 12.66 13.75 4.56
N GLN A 92 13.18 13.98 3.35
CA GLN A 92 14.62 13.84 3.04
C GLN A 92 15.17 12.47 3.46
N ILE A 93 14.37 11.41 3.28
CA ILE A 93 14.77 10.04 3.60
C ILE A 93 15.90 9.59 2.65
N ASP A 94 15.84 10.04 1.41
CA ASP A 94 16.88 9.88 0.41
C ASP A 94 17.10 11.23 -0.28
N ASN A 95 18.34 11.67 -0.37
CA ASN A 95 18.69 12.95 -0.99
C ASN A 95 19.00 12.81 -2.48
N ASN A 96 19.07 11.57 -3.01
CA ASN A 96 19.31 11.32 -4.41
C ASN A 96 17.97 11.10 -5.14
N LEU A 97 17.48 12.17 -5.77
CA LEU A 97 16.22 12.16 -6.50
C LEU A 97 16.18 11.11 -7.62
N ASP A 98 17.27 10.98 -8.37
CA ASP A 98 17.38 9.99 -9.45
C ASP A 98 17.28 8.57 -8.90
N GLN A 99 17.93 8.30 -7.77
CA GLN A 99 17.86 6.99 -7.11
C GLN A 99 16.46 6.66 -6.62
N ILE A 100 15.71 7.65 -6.09
CA ILE A 100 14.30 7.45 -5.71
C ILE A 100 13.52 7.01 -6.94
N PHE A 101 13.53 7.80 -8.01
CA PHE A 101 12.75 7.48 -9.21
C PHE A 101 13.19 6.18 -9.88
N GLU A 102 14.50 5.90 -9.97
CA GLU A 102 15.01 4.64 -10.51
C GLU A 102 14.58 3.42 -9.69
N THR A 103 14.46 3.57 -8.37
CA THR A 103 13.98 2.49 -7.49
C THR A 103 12.53 2.12 -7.84
N PHE A 104 11.65 3.11 -7.96
CA PHE A 104 10.24 2.87 -8.30
C PHE A 104 10.03 2.50 -9.78
N ARG A 105 10.89 2.96 -10.70
CA ARG A 105 10.82 2.66 -12.13
C ARG A 105 11.15 1.20 -12.47
N LYS A 106 12.00 0.55 -11.67
CA LYS A 106 12.41 -0.86 -11.85
C LYS A 106 11.31 -1.87 -11.52
N VAL A 107 10.20 -1.41 -10.96
CA VAL A 107 9.11 -2.26 -10.46
C VAL A 107 8.08 -2.52 -11.56
N PHE A 108 7.62 -3.77 -11.67
CA PHE A 108 6.46 -4.11 -12.49
C PHE A 108 5.18 -3.89 -11.69
N TRP A 109 4.61 -2.69 -11.82
CA TRP A 109 3.36 -2.33 -11.16
C TRP A 109 2.15 -3.02 -11.79
N ARG A 110 1.39 -3.76 -11.00
CA ARG A 110 0.09 -4.34 -11.35
C ARG A 110 -0.99 -3.67 -10.54
N ASP A 111 -1.43 -2.53 -11.03
CA ASP A 111 -2.56 -1.80 -10.44
C ASP A 111 -3.88 -2.46 -10.86
N LEU A 112 -4.53 -3.12 -9.89
CA LEU A 112 -5.73 -3.91 -10.11
C LEU A 112 -6.89 -3.06 -10.66
N ARG A 113 -6.96 -1.78 -10.31
CA ARG A 113 -7.99 -0.88 -10.83
C ARG A 113 -7.88 -0.71 -12.35
N TYR A 114 -6.66 -0.63 -12.87
CA TYR A 114 -6.42 -0.58 -14.32
C TYR A 114 -6.59 -1.95 -14.97
N CYS A 115 -6.21 -3.05 -14.30
CA CYS A 115 -6.46 -4.39 -14.81
C CYS A 115 -7.95 -4.68 -15.02
N LEU A 116 -8.80 -4.16 -14.13
CA LEU A 116 -10.25 -4.34 -14.19
C LEU A 116 -10.96 -3.35 -15.11
N TYR A 117 -10.27 -2.30 -15.59
CA TYR A 117 -10.85 -1.26 -16.44
C TYR A 117 -11.53 -1.82 -17.69
N THR A 118 -10.86 -2.74 -18.39
CA THR A 118 -11.40 -3.39 -19.59
C THR A 118 -12.53 -4.35 -19.27
N LEU A 119 -12.55 -4.93 -18.07
CA LEU A 119 -13.62 -5.81 -17.61
C LEU A 119 -14.85 -5.04 -17.10
N ASN A 120 -14.71 -3.73 -16.87
CA ASN A 120 -15.79 -2.84 -16.47
C ASN A 120 -16.18 -1.86 -17.59
N ASN A 121 -16.38 -2.37 -18.81
CA ASN A 121 -16.85 -1.58 -19.95
C ASN A 121 -16.01 -0.32 -20.22
N LEU A 122 -14.70 -0.38 -20.01
CA LEU A 122 -13.80 0.76 -20.18
C LEU A 122 -14.24 1.97 -19.32
N SER A 123 -14.72 1.71 -18.11
CA SER A 123 -15.17 2.72 -17.15
C SER A 123 -14.51 2.53 -15.79
N PHE A 124 -14.10 3.63 -15.15
CA PHE A 124 -13.67 3.62 -13.75
C PHE A 124 -14.84 3.78 -12.77
N LYS A 125 -16.04 4.14 -13.25
CA LYS A 125 -17.25 4.19 -12.43
C LYS A 125 -17.66 2.76 -12.09
N GLY A 126 -17.85 2.46 -10.81
CA GLY A 126 -18.13 1.09 -10.37
C GLY A 126 -16.88 0.25 -10.06
N LEU A 127 -15.67 0.83 -10.17
CA LEU A 127 -14.39 0.19 -9.84
C LEU A 127 -13.79 0.77 -8.55
N SER A 128 -14.61 1.07 -7.55
CA SER A 128 -14.10 1.14 -6.19
C SER A 128 -13.73 -0.26 -5.70
N GLU A 129 -12.78 -0.35 -4.79
CA GLU A 129 -12.39 -1.62 -4.18
C GLU A 129 -13.59 -2.30 -3.51
N GLU A 130 -14.42 -1.52 -2.80
CA GLU A 130 -15.63 -2.04 -2.17
C GLU A 130 -16.60 -2.67 -3.18
N GLU A 131 -16.87 -2.00 -4.30
CA GLU A 131 -17.75 -2.52 -5.35
C GLU A 131 -17.17 -3.79 -6.00
N VAL A 132 -15.87 -3.81 -6.25
CA VAL A 132 -15.18 -4.98 -6.83
C VAL A 132 -15.24 -6.16 -5.87
N ALA A 133 -14.91 -5.96 -4.59
CA ALA A 133 -14.96 -7.01 -3.57
C ALA A 133 -16.38 -7.59 -3.45
N LYS A 134 -17.39 -6.71 -3.38
CA LYS A 134 -18.81 -7.10 -3.34
C LYS A 134 -19.21 -7.93 -4.56
N ASN A 135 -18.84 -7.50 -5.77
CA ASN A 135 -19.19 -8.20 -7.00
C ASN A 135 -18.51 -9.57 -7.13
N LEU A 136 -17.33 -9.73 -6.53
CA LEU A 136 -16.60 -11.00 -6.48
C LEU A 136 -17.02 -11.90 -5.30
N GLY A 137 -17.95 -11.46 -4.45
CA GLY A 137 -18.35 -12.19 -3.25
C GLY A 137 -17.20 -12.33 -2.22
N LEU A 138 -16.23 -11.42 -2.26
CA LEU A 138 -15.13 -11.37 -1.31
C LEU A 138 -15.63 -10.76 0.00
N LYS A 139 -15.08 -11.25 1.12
CA LYS A 139 -15.34 -10.63 2.41
C LYS A 139 -14.64 -9.26 2.45
N HIS A 140 -15.34 -8.26 2.96
CA HIS A 140 -14.73 -6.99 3.24
C HIS A 140 -13.83 -7.09 4.48
N PRO A 141 -12.75 -6.31 4.54
CA PRO A 141 -11.95 -6.19 5.75
C PRO A 141 -12.78 -5.71 6.94
N GLU A 142 -12.48 -6.23 8.13
CA GLU A 142 -13.15 -5.84 9.37
C GLU A 142 -12.13 -5.34 10.40
N PRO A 143 -12.22 -4.07 10.86
CA PRO A 143 -13.16 -3.02 10.46
C PRO A 143 -12.91 -2.46 9.04
N PRO A 144 -13.85 -1.72 8.42
CA PRO A 144 -13.65 -1.08 7.12
C PRO A 144 -12.53 -0.01 7.12
N SER A 145 -11.84 0.21 5.99
CA SER A 145 -10.73 1.19 5.84
C SER A 145 -11.10 2.60 6.33
N ARG A 146 -12.34 3.05 6.07
CA ARG A 146 -12.85 4.36 6.54
C ARG A 146 -12.83 4.54 8.07
N GLU A 147 -12.79 3.46 8.85
CA GLU A 147 -12.71 3.52 10.31
C GLU A 147 -11.28 3.63 10.84
N ILE A 148 -10.27 3.26 10.03
CA ILE A 148 -8.85 3.26 10.42
C ILE A 148 -8.37 4.61 10.94
N PRO A 149 -8.68 5.76 10.31
CA PRO A 149 -8.27 7.07 10.84
C PRO A 149 -8.80 7.33 12.26
N LYS A 150 -10.03 6.91 12.56
CA LYS A 150 -10.63 7.08 13.88
C LYS A 150 -9.96 6.17 14.90
N LEU A 151 -9.78 4.89 14.55
CA LEU A 151 -9.12 3.90 15.41
C LEU A 151 -7.69 4.30 15.74
N TYR A 152 -6.98 4.90 14.78
CA TYR A 152 -5.61 5.39 14.99
C TYR A 152 -5.58 6.54 16.01
N LYS A 153 -6.49 7.51 15.89
CA LYS A 153 -6.63 8.61 16.86
C LYS A 153 -6.95 8.11 18.26
N GLU A 154 -7.80 7.08 18.35
CA GLU A 154 -8.15 6.41 19.61
C GLU A 154 -7.06 5.45 20.11
N ARG A 155 -5.96 5.28 19.37
CA ARG A 155 -4.87 4.33 19.64
C ARG A 155 -5.34 2.87 19.75
N ASN A 156 -6.44 2.54 19.09
CA ASN A 156 -6.99 1.18 19.06
C ASN A 156 -6.31 0.34 17.97
N TYR A 157 -5.01 0.11 18.14
CA TYR A 157 -4.17 -0.55 17.13
C TYR A 157 -4.56 -2.01 16.91
N GLU A 158 -5.13 -2.68 17.91
CA GLU A 158 -5.59 -4.07 17.78
C GLU A 158 -6.65 -4.23 16.69
N LYS A 159 -7.59 -3.29 16.60
CA LYS A 159 -8.62 -3.32 15.54
C LYS A 159 -8.03 -3.04 14.17
N ILE A 160 -7.06 -2.14 14.07
CA ILE A 160 -6.39 -1.87 12.80
C ILE A 160 -5.58 -3.10 12.37
N ILE A 161 -4.93 -3.81 13.29
CA ILE A 161 -4.23 -5.08 12.97
C ILE A 161 -5.21 -6.11 12.39
N LYS A 162 -6.40 -6.26 12.98
CA LYS A 162 -7.43 -7.17 12.46
C LYS A 162 -7.87 -6.82 11.03
N HIS A 163 -8.01 -5.53 10.74
CA HIS A 163 -8.27 -5.05 9.39
C HIS A 163 -7.18 -5.52 8.42
N ILE A 164 -5.92 -5.24 8.72
CA ILE A 164 -4.74 -5.65 7.91
C ILE A 164 -4.73 -7.17 7.71
N GLU A 165 -4.98 -7.95 8.76
CA GLU A 165 -4.99 -9.42 8.67
C GLU A 165 -6.12 -9.97 7.78
N SER A 166 -7.21 -9.22 7.62
CA SER A 166 -8.34 -9.59 6.77
C SER A 166 -8.16 -9.23 5.29
N GLU A 167 -7.15 -8.42 4.94
CA GLU A 167 -6.87 -8.01 3.56
C GLU A 167 -6.01 -9.01 2.77
N PHE A 168 -5.33 -9.95 3.44
CA PHE A 168 -4.28 -10.80 2.83
C PHE A 168 -4.52 -12.31 2.85
#